data_AF-A0A3S9NYT7-F1
#
_entry.id   AF-A0A3S9NYT7-F1
#
_cell.length_a   1.000
_cell.length_b   1.000
_cell.length_c   1.000
_cell.angle_alpha   90.00
_cell.angle_beta   90.00
_cell.angle_gamma   90.00
#
_symmetry.space_group_name_H-M   'P 1'
#
loop_
_entity.id
_entity.type
_entity.pdbx_description
1 polymer ?
#
loop_
_entity_poly.entity_id
_entity_poly.type
_entity_poly.pdbx_seq_one_letter_code
_entity_poly.pdbx_strand_id
1 'polypeptide(L)'
;MKALLFRNQYQFAETLGKLTITDDSGIEVFSCDTLELPWKENKNRISCIPEGTYKAVFRDFGAYANRAFHIQQQNGNEVDGRTGILIHSGNFFTDTRGCILVGKGYADIELKTKRKHIKKDGILDILRSRKTMDELLNLCSEFEIEITSAHKKEIEILPIEEDLMLEIEEILLPLKVGDQAFVSVKSKLNLRKGPSTKESIIKTLEDKEEVTVKGLSNEWAEIQTIGLSGWVSDKYINREDNFGVVKVNSGHLNIRRNSNLSSEKLINGGLNNGEKVEIIEKKEDWLKVNCRYEIGYVYQDYLKK
;
A
#
# COMPACT_ATOMS: atom_id res chain seq x y z
N MET A 1 -22.64 -15.21 -15.65
CA MET A 1 -21.90 -15.17 -14.37
C MET A 1 -21.48 -13.76 -14.03
N LYS A 2 -21.73 -13.37 -12.78
CA LYS A 2 -21.34 -12.09 -12.21
C LYS A 2 -20.41 -12.33 -11.03
N ALA A 3 -19.46 -11.44 -10.84
CA ALA A 3 -18.54 -11.46 -9.74
C ALA A 3 -18.60 -10.15 -8.97
N LEU A 4 -18.47 -10.23 -7.66
CA LEU A 4 -18.31 -9.09 -6.76
C LEU A 4 -16.98 -9.24 -6.05
N LEU A 5 -16.07 -8.29 -6.28
CA LEU A 5 -14.89 -8.10 -5.44
C LEU A 5 -15.22 -6.99 -4.44
N PHE A 6 -15.31 -7.39 -3.17
CA PHE A 6 -15.55 -6.48 -2.06
C PHE A 6 -14.28 -6.28 -1.24
N ARG A 7 -13.74 -5.06 -1.27
CA ARG A 7 -12.61 -4.64 -0.43
C ARG A 7 -13.10 -4.33 0.97
N ASN A 8 -12.58 -5.06 1.95
CA ASN A 8 -13.06 -5.00 3.33
C ASN A 8 -11.98 -4.67 4.36
N GLN A 9 -10.70 -4.82 4.02
CA GLN A 9 -9.61 -4.47 4.93
C GLN A 9 -8.50 -3.75 4.18
N TYR A 10 -8.17 -2.58 4.71
CA TYR A 10 -7.28 -1.64 4.12
C TYR A 10 -6.08 -1.48 5.04
N GLN A 11 -4.89 -1.86 4.58
CA GLN A 11 -3.67 -1.80 5.36
C GLN A 11 -2.62 -0.93 4.63
N PHE A 12 -1.53 -0.63 5.32
CA PHE A 12 -0.45 0.20 4.78
C PHE A 12 0.19 -0.40 3.51
N ALA A 13 0.39 -1.73 3.49
CA ALA A 13 1.08 -2.41 2.39
C ALA A 13 0.14 -3.11 1.41
N GLU A 14 -1.13 -3.32 1.79
CA GLU A 14 -2.06 -4.18 1.06
C GLU A 14 -3.53 -3.80 1.29
N THR A 15 -4.37 -4.22 0.35
CA THR A 15 -5.82 -4.19 0.47
C THR A 15 -6.33 -5.62 0.35
N LEU A 16 -7.01 -6.10 1.39
CA LEU A 16 -7.65 -7.41 1.41
C LEU A 16 -9.12 -7.29 1.05
N GLY A 17 -9.64 -8.34 0.45
CA GLY A 17 -11.02 -8.40 0.03
C GLY A 17 -11.52 -9.82 -0.16
N LYS A 18 -12.75 -9.93 -0.63
CA LYS A 18 -13.38 -11.18 -1.01
C LYS A 18 -13.94 -11.07 -2.42
N LEU A 19 -13.61 -12.04 -3.28
CA LEU A 19 -14.22 -12.23 -4.58
C LEU A 19 -15.28 -13.32 -4.46
N THR A 20 -16.53 -13.01 -4.82
CA THR A 20 -17.64 -13.96 -4.90
C THR A 20 -18.16 -13.99 -6.33
N ILE A 21 -18.42 -15.18 -6.88
CA ILE A 21 -19.01 -15.37 -8.20
C ILE A 21 -20.37 -16.04 -8.03
N THR A 22 -21.37 -15.48 -8.70
CA THR A 22 -22.72 -16.00 -8.78
C THR A 22 -23.07 -16.46 -10.20
N ASP A 23 -23.90 -17.50 -10.27
CA ASP A 23 -24.57 -17.88 -11.51
C ASP A 23 -25.67 -16.88 -11.90
N ASP A 24 -26.34 -17.15 -13.01
CA ASP A 24 -27.38 -16.25 -13.53
C ASP A 24 -28.66 -16.27 -12.66
N SER A 25 -28.79 -17.22 -11.74
CA SER A 25 -29.86 -17.27 -10.73
C SER A 25 -29.48 -16.53 -9.43
N GLY A 26 -28.26 -15.98 -9.35
CA GLY A 26 -27.75 -15.27 -8.17
C GLY A 26 -27.19 -16.18 -7.08
N ILE A 27 -27.01 -17.48 -7.34
CA ILE A 27 -26.46 -18.43 -6.36
C ILE A 27 -24.93 -18.33 -6.38
N GLU A 28 -24.31 -18.22 -5.19
CA GLU A 28 -22.85 -18.27 -5.05
C GLU A 28 -22.33 -19.65 -5.49
N VAL A 29 -21.51 -19.66 -6.54
CA VAL A 29 -20.87 -20.87 -7.09
C VAL A 29 -19.38 -20.93 -6.77
N PHE A 30 -18.79 -19.79 -6.41
CA PHE A 30 -17.38 -19.71 -6.01
C PHE A 30 -17.13 -18.49 -5.15
N SER A 31 -16.26 -18.64 -4.15
CA SER A 31 -15.70 -17.49 -3.46
C SER A 31 -14.27 -17.74 -3.01
N CYS A 32 -13.51 -16.64 -2.91
CA CYS A 32 -12.12 -16.66 -2.49
C CYS A 32 -11.72 -15.34 -1.85
N ASP A 33 -10.61 -15.39 -1.12
CA ASP A 33 -9.91 -14.23 -0.58
C ASP A 33 -9.12 -13.53 -1.69
N THR A 34 -8.89 -12.23 -1.53
CA THR A 34 -8.13 -11.42 -2.49
C THR A 34 -7.12 -10.52 -1.80
N LEU A 35 -6.00 -10.27 -2.49
CA LEU A 35 -4.94 -9.37 -2.02
C LEU A 35 -4.52 -8.45 -3.18
N GLU A 36 -4.59 -7.15 -2.96
CA GLU A 36 -4.19 -6.10 -3.89
C GLU A 36 -3.21 -5.12 -3.22
N LEU A 37 -2.58 -4.24 -4.00
CA LEU A 37 -1.89 -3.07 -3.43
C LEU A 37 -2.88 -2.06 -2.85
N PRO A 38 -2.41 -1.14 -2.00
CA PRO A 38 -3.09 0.09 -1.66
C PRO A 38 -3.66 0.86 -2.84
N TRP A 39 -4.74 1.61 -2.62
CA TRP A 39 -5.12 2.65 -3.57
C TRP A 39 -4.06 3.76 -3.56
N LYS A 40 -3.57 4.13 -4.74
CA LYS A 40 -2.61 5.22 -4.96
C LYS A 40 -2.95 5.99 -6.22
N GLU A 41 -4.17 6.51 -6.30
CA GLU A 41 -4.65 7.35 -7.42
C GLU A 41 -4.49 6.67 -8.79
N ASN A 42 -4.91 5.40 -8.89
CA ASN A 42 -4.80 4.58 -10.10
C ASN A 42 -3.37 4.50 -10.68
N LYS A 43 -2.32 4.76 -9.89
CA LYS A 43 -0.94 4.76 -10.42
C LYS A 43 -0.54 3.38 -10.90
N ASN A 44 0.04 3.34 -12.11
CA ASN A 44 0.40 2.10 -12.77
C ASN A 44 1.41 1.29 -11.92
N ARG A 45 1.11 0.01 -11.72
CA ARG A 45 1.91 -1.00 -10.98
C ARG A 45 2.07 -0.81 -9.48
N ILE A 46 1.58 0.30 -8.92
CA ILE A 46 1.72 0.62 -7.50
C ILE A 46 0.39 0.87 -6.79
N SER A 47 -0.73 0.83 -7.53
CA SER A 47 -2.09 0.96 -7.03
C SER A 47 -2.92 -0.29 -7.34
N CYS A 48 -3.89 -0.62 -6.48
CA CYS A 48 -5.03 -1.45 -6.89
C CYS A 48 -5.82 -0.80 -8.04
N ILE A 49 -6.60 -1.60 -8.75
CA ILE A 49 -7.48 -1.15 -9.83
C ILE A 49 -8.60 -0.25 -9.27
N PRO A 50 -9.08 0.78 -10.01
CA PRO A 50 -10.20 1.60 -9.55
C PRO A 50 -11.46 0.77 -9.33
N GLU A 51 -12.30 1.19 -8.40
CA GLU A 51 -13.65 0.66 -8.28
C GLU A 51 -14.44 0.87 -9.58
N GLY A 52 -15.39 -0.02 -9.84
CA GLY A 52 -16.21 0.03 -11.04
C GLY A 52 -16.53 -1.35 -11.57
N THR A 53 -17.11 -1.39 -12.76
CA THR A 53 -17.54 -2.61 -13.41
C THR A 53 -16.68 -2.91 -14.61
N TYR A 54 -16.13 -4.12 -14.67
CA TYR A 54 -15.19 -4.57 -15.69
C TYR A 54 -15.57 -5.94 -16.23
N LYS A 55 -14.89 -6.35 -17.29
CA LYS A 55 -14.93 -7.71 -17.83
C LYS A 55 -13.62 -8.42 -17.51
N ALA A 56 -13.70 -9.62 -16.94
CA ALA A 56 -12.56 -10.50 -16.71
C ALA A 56 -12.56 -11.61 -17.78
N VAL A 57 -11.50 -11.69 -18.58
CA VAL A 57 -11.39 -12.65 -19.69
C VAL A 57 -10.14 -13.52 -19.53
N PHE A 58 -10.30 -14.83 -19.56
CA PHE A 58 -9.18 -15.77 -19.50
C PHE A 58 -8.25 -15.58 -20.71
N ARG A 59 -6.93 -15.52 -20.47
CA ARG A 59 -5.92 -15.45 -21.53
C ARG A 59 -4.85 -16.52 -21.32
N ASP A 60 -4.42 -17.15 -22.42
CA ASP A 60 -3.38 -18.19 -22.45
C ASP A 60 -2.22 -17.84 -23.40
N PHE A 61 -1.70 -16.60 -23.34
CA PHE A 61 -0.61 -16.17 -24.24
C PHE A 61 0.77 -16.16 -23.57
N GLY A 62 1.73 -16.87 -24.19
CA GLY A 62 3.17 -16.75 -23.98
C GLY A 62 3.85 -18.00 -23.42
N ALA A 63 5.17 -18.14 -23.65
CA ALA A 63 6.00 -19.26 -23.15
C ALA A 63 6.06 -19.37 -21.60
N TYR A 64 5.46 -18.41 -20.90
CA TYR A 64 5.28 -18.35 -19.45
C TYR A 64 3.79 -18.12 -19.13
N ALA A 65 2.91 -18.96 -19.67
CA ALA A 65 1.46 -18.89 -19.49
C ALA A 65 1.09 -18.72 -18.00
N ASN A 66 0.93 -17.47 -17.58
CA ASN A 66 0.40 -17.14 -16.28
C ASN A 66 -1.10 -17.27 -16.43
N ARG A 67 -1.61 -18.47 -16.12
CA ARG A 67 -3.04 -18.78 -16.08
C ARG A 67 -3.76 -17.72 -15.24
N ALA A 68 -4.43 -16.80 -15.94
CA ALA A 68 -4.94 -15.57 -15.35
C ALA A 68 -6.16 -15.05 -16.14
N PHE A 69 -6.97 -14.23 -15.47
CA PHE A 69 -7.99 -13.42 -16.15
C PHE A 69 -7.43 -12.01 -16.36
N HIS A 70 -7.56 -11.47 -17.56
CA HIS A 70 -7.26 -10.07 -17.84
C HIS A 70 -8.51 -9.24 -17.57
N ILE A 71 -8.37 -8.23 -16.73
CA ILE A 71 -9.40 -7.22 -16.47
C ILE A 71 -9.36 -6.16 -17.57
N GLN A 72 -10.50 -5.96 -18.21
CA GLN A 72 -10.71 -5.07 -19.34
C GLN A 72 -11.97 -4.23 -19.12
N GLN A 73 -12.07 -3.11 -19.82
CA GLN A 73 -13.35 -2.42 -19.99
C GLN A 73 -14.36 -3.30 -20.74
N GLN A 74 -15.63 -2.94 -20.69
CA GLN A 74 -16.71 -3.67 -21.37
C GLN A 74 -16.53 -3.75 -22.90
N ASN A 75 -15.84 -2.77 -23.49
CA ASN A 75 -15.50 -2.73 -24.91
C ASN A 75 -14.25 -3.58 -25.27
N GLY A 76 -13.62 -4.25 -24.29
CA GLY A 76 -12.41 -5.06 -24.47
C GLY A 76 -11.09 -4.27 -24.41
N ASN A 77 -11.14 -2.95 -24.22
CA ASN A 77 -9.95 -2.13 -24.03
C ASN A 77 -9.33 -2.36 -22.65
N GLU A 78 -8.07 -1.98 -22.51
CA GLU A 78 -7.42 -1.88 -21.20
C GLU A 78 -8.19 -0.94 -20.27
N VAL A 79 -8.04 -1.16 -18.97
CA VAL A 79 -8.57 -0.24 -17.95
C VAL A 79 -7.88 1.11 -18.09
N ASP A 80 -8.63 2.22 -18.01
CA ASP A 80 -8.10 3.57 -18.20
C ASP A 80 -6.90 3.84 -17.28
N GLY A 81 -5.81 4.32 -17.87
CA GLY A 81 -4.55 4.60 -17.16
C GLY A 81 -3.76 3.35 -16.73
N ARG A 82 -4.21 2.14 -17.08
CA ARG A 82 -3.58 0.87 -16.71
C ARG A 82 -3.34 -0.01 -17.94
N THR A 83 -2.49 -1.02 -17.75
CA THR A 83 -2.18 -2.00 -18.80
C THR A 83 -1.97 -3.35 -18.17
N GLY A 84 -2.61 -4.39 -18.69
CA GLY A 84 -2.36 -5.78 -18.32
C GLY A 84 -2.68 -6.08 -16.85
N ILE A 85 -3.83 -5.61 -16.37
CA ILE A 85 -4.31 -5.95 -15.01
C ILE A 85 -4.84 -7.37 -15.02
N LEU A 86 -4.30 -8.19 -14.12
CA LEU A 86 -4.64 -9.61 -14.08
C LEU A 86 -5.31 -9.99 -12.75
N ILE A 87 -6.15 -11.02 -12.78
CA ILE A 87 -6.42 -11.88 -11.64
C ILE A 87 -5.52 -13.10 -11.79
N HIS A 88 -4.61 -13.32 -10.85
CA HIS A 88 -3.65 -14.43 -10.93
C HIS A 88 -3.26 -14.99 -9.57
N SER A 89 -2.56 -16.14 -9.59
CA SER A 89 -1.95 -16.69 -8.39
C SER A 89 -0.71 -15.91 -7.98
N GLY A 90 -0.62 -15.58 -6.70
CA GLY A 90 0.55 -15.03 -6.00
C GLY A 90 0.35 -15.21 -4.51
N ASN A 91 1.34 -14.87 -3.68
CA ASN A 91 1.20 -15.02 -2.23
C ASN A 91 1.44 -13.70 -1.50
N PHE A 92 2.41 -12.91 -1.95
CA PHE A 92 2.84 -11.69 -1.28
C PHE A 92 2.30 -10.45 -2.01
N PHE A 93 2.03 -9.35 -1.30
CA PHE A 93 1.63 -8.09 -1.94
C PHE A 93 2.62 -7.60 -3.01
N THR A 94 3.91 -7.93 -2.86
CA THR A 94 4.98 -7.66 -3.84
C THR A 94 4.85 -8.44 -5.15
N ASP A 95 4.06 -9.52 -5.18
CA ASP A 95 3.81 -10.31 -6.39
C ASP A 95 2.72 -9.67 -7.28
N THR A 96 1.89 -8.77 -6.73
CA THR A 96 0.73 -8.18 -7.42
C THR A 96 1.14 -7.23 -8.55
N ARG A 97 2.07 -6.30 -8.28
CA ARG A 97 2.33 -5.10 -9.11
C ARG A 97 1.03 -4.43 -9.57
N GLY A 98 0.07 -4.29 -8.66
CA GLY A 98 -1.25 -3.71 -8.91
C GLY A 98 -2.23 -4.61 -9.67
N CYS A 99 -1.96 -5.91 -9.76
CA CYS A 99 -2.92 -6.95 -10.10
C CYS A 99 -3.72 -7.41 -8.87
N ILE A 100 -4.69 -8.29 -9.09
CA ILE A 100 -5.48 -8.93 -8.04
C ILE A 100 -4.95 -10.34 -7.81
N LEU A 101 -4.50 -10.64 -6.60
CA LEU A 101 -4.19 -12.02 -6.20
C LEU A 101 -5.42 -12.69 -5.63
N VAL A 102 -5.56 -13.98 -5.89
CA VAL A 102 -6.64 -14.83 -5.35
C VAL A 102 -6.10 -15.98 -4.52
N GLY A 103 -6.81 -16.37 -3.48
CA GLY A 103 -6.43 -17.48 -2.61
C GLY A 103 -7.49 -17.82 -1.56
N LYS A 104 -7.13 -18.65 -0.57
CA LYS A 104 -8.03 -19.08 0.51
C LYS A 104 -7.27 -19.07 1.83
N GLY A 105 -7.64 -18.13 2.69
CA GLY A 105 -7.03 -17.81 3.96
C GLY A 105 -5.82 -16.88 3.84
N TYR A 106 -5.51 -16.24 4.96
CA TYR A 106 -4.37 -15.35 5.14
C TYR A 106 -3.47 -15.83 6.27
N ALA A 107 -2.16 -15.68 6.12
CA ALA A 107 -1.20 -15.80 7.22
C ALA A 107 0.10 -15.10 6.85
N ASP A 108 0.81 -14.58 7.85
CA ASP A 108 2.20 -14.13 7.69
C ASP A 108 3.12 -15.36 7.51
N ILE A 109 3.60 -15.59 6.28
CA ILE A 109 4.37 -16.79 5.91
C ILE A 109 5.82 -16.47 5.57
N GLU A 110 6.72 -17.36 5.99
CA GLU A 110 8.11 -17.32 5.55
C GLU A 110 8.28 -18.08 4.23
N LEU A 111 8.95 -17.47 3.24
CA LEU A 111 9.35 -18.15 2.01
C LEU A 111 10.87 -18.19 1.90
N LYS A 112 11.45 -19.38 2.01
CA LYS A 112 12.88 -19.60 1.80
C LYS A 112 13.13 -20.49 0.59
N THR A 113 13.67 -19.88 -0.46
CA THR A 113 14.12 -20.58 -1.68
C THR A 113 15.58 -20.23 -1.97
N LYS A 114 16.20 -20.90 -2.94
CA LYS A 114 17.54 -20.55 -3.40
C LYS A 114 17.63 -19.12 -3.99
N ARG A 115 16.50 -18.51 -4.40
CA ARG A 115 16.44 -17.22 -5.11
C ARG A 115 15.83 -16.08 -4.29
N LYS A 116 14.99 -16.39 -3.30
CA LYS A 116 14.21 -15.42 -2.50
C LYS A 116 14.13 -15.93 -1.07
N HIS A 117 14.40 -15.06 -0.11
CA HIS A 117 14.13 -15.30 1.32
C HIS A 117 13.26 -14.16 1.83
N ILE A 118 11.99 -14.44 2.06
CA ILE A 118 11.02 -13.55 2.70
C ILE A 118 10.85 -14.06 4.11
N LYS A 119 11.12 -13.20 5.08
CA LYS A 119 10.86 -13.46 6.49
C LYS A 119 9.47 -12.94 6.84
N LYS A 120 8.94 -13.45 7.94
CA LYS A 120 7.75 -12.89 8.56
C LYS A 120 7.96 -11.42 8.90
N ASP A 121 7.07 -10.57 8.42
CA ASP A 121 7.15 -9.11 8.55
C ASP A 121 5.89 -8.49 9.15
N GLY A 122 4.92 -9.32 9.54
CA GLY A 122 3.63 -8.89 10.10
C GLY A 122 2.60 -8.48 9.06
N ILE A 123 2.90 -8.60 7.76
CA ILE A 123 1.95 -8.38 6.65
C ILE A 123 1.28 -9.72 6.31
N LEU A 124 0.00 -9.70 5.94
CA LEU A 124 -0.76 -10.91 5.70
C LEU A 124 -0.58 -11.41 4.27
N ASP A 125 -0.05 -12.62 4.11
CA ASP A 125 0.07 -13.22 2.79
C ASP A 125 -1.14 -14.09 2.44
N ILE A 126 -1.48 -14.12 1.16
CA ILE A 126 -2.60 -14.93 0.67
C ILE A 126 -2.18 -16.39 0.46
N LEU A 127 -2.96 -17.33 0.97
CA LEU A 127 -2.64 -18.75 0.94
C LEU A 127 -3.33 -19.49 -0.21
N ARG A 128 -2.81 -20.67 -0.58
CA ARG A 128 -3.45 -21.62 -1.52
C ARG A 128 -3.79 -21.05 -2.91
N SER A 129 -3.12 -19.97 -3.32
CA SER A 129 -3.45 -19.20 -4.51
C SER A 129 -3.51 -19.98 -5.82
N ARG A 130 -2.57 -20.92 -6.05
CA ARG A 130 -2.60 -21.78 -7.25
C ARG A 130 -3.85 -22.66 -7.32
N LYS A 131 -4.21 -23.32 -6.22
CA LYS A 131 -5.41 -24.16 -6.15
C LYS A 131 -6.68 -23.34 -6.34
N THR A 132 -6.75 -22.16 -5.73
CA THR A 132 -7.87 -21.24 -5.92
C THR A 132 -7.98 -20.79 -7.38
N MET A 133 -6.86 -20.50 -8.03
CA MET A 133 -6.84 -20.15 -9.46
C MET A 133 -7.29 -21.33 -10.33
N ASP A 134 -6.90 -22.57 -10.00
CA ASP A 134 -7.37 -23.79 -10.69
C ASP A 134 -8.89 -23.95 -10.61
N GLU A 135 -9.45 -23.79 -9.42
CA GLU A 135 -10.90 -23.84 -9.19
C GLU A 135 -11.65 -22.78 -10.01
N LEU A 136 -11.14 -21.54 -10.02
CA LEU A 136 -11.75 -20.43 -10.78
C LEU A 136 -11.70 -20.68 -12.30
N LEU A 137 -10.59 -21.18 -12.82
CA LEU A 137 -10.42 -21.46 -14.25
C LEU A 137 -11.27 -22.63 -14.74
N ASN A 138 -11.52 -23.62 -13.87
CA ASN A 138 -12.42 -24.72 -14.17
C ASN A 138 -13.89 -24.31 -14.11
N LEU A 139 -14.21 -23.19 -13.46
CA LEU A 139 -15.56 -22.66 -13.36
C LEU A 139 -15.97 -21.90 -14.62
N CYS A 140 -15.08 -21.05 -15.15
CA CYS A 140 -15.43 -20.10 -16.18
C CYS A 140 -14.23 -19.63 -17.02
N SER A 141 -14.48 -19.21 -18.27
CA SER A 141 -13.50 -18.56 -19.13
C SER A 141 -13.63 -17.04 -19.17
N GLU A 142 -14.78 -16.50 -18.77
CA GLU A 142 -15.00 -15.07 -18.56
C GLU A 142 -16.14 -14.80 -17.58
N PHE A 143 -16.13 -13.61 -16.96
CA PHE A 143 -17.20 -13.12 -16.11
C PHE A 143 -17.18 -11.59 -16.04
N GLU A 144 -18.33 -10.99 -15.74
CA GLU A 144 -18.43 -9.57 -15.38
C GLU A 144 -18.04 -9.42 -13.91
N ILE A 145 -17.24 -8.41 -13.57
CA ILE A 145 -16.80 -8.16 -12.20
C ILE A 145 -17.13 -6.73 -11.78
N GLU A 146 -17.86 -6.60 -10.67
CA GLU A 146 -18.03 -5.35 -9.94
C GLU A 146 -16.99 -5.29 -8.82
N ILE A 147 -16.22 -4.21 -8.78
CA ILE A 147 -15.24 -3.93 -7.73
C ILE A 147 -15.77 -2.78 -6.89
N THR A 148 -15.95 -3.04 -5.59
CA THR A 148 -16.48 -2.06 -4.64
C THR A 148 -15.81 -2.20 -3.28
N SER A 149 -16.04 -1.25 -2.40
CA SER A 149 -15.50 -1.23 -1.05
C SER A 149 -16.52 -0.85 0.00
N ALA A 150 -16.18 -1.14 1.25
CA ALA A 150 -16.93 -0.67 2.40
C ALA A 150 -17.06 0.87 2.47
N HIS A 151 -16.16 1.64 1.85
CA HIS A 151 -16.24 3.11 1.83
C HIS A 151 -17.39 3.65 0.99
N LYS A 152 -17.99 2.83 0.10
CA LYS A 152 -19.06 3.30 -0.79
C LYS A 152 -20.48 3.15 -0.24
N LYS A 153 -20.67 2.60 0.97
CA LYS A 153 -22.02 2.45 1.56
C LYS A 153 -22.43 3.57 2.52
N GLU A 154 -21.57 4.55 2.81
CA GLU A 154 -21.88 5.69 3.68
C GLU A 154 -21.36 7.06 3.23
N ILE A 155 -20.80 7.19 2.01
CA ILE A 155 -20.37 8.50 1.48
C ILE A 155 -21.36 8.98 0.41
N GLU A 156 -22.55 9.37 0.85
CA GLU A 156 -23.26 10.47 0.21
C GLU A 156 -22.48 11.76 0.55
N ILE A 157 -21.73 12.21 -0.46
CA ILE A 157 -20.95 13.44 -0.58
C ILE A 157 -21.30 14.53 0.46
N LEU A 158 -20.41 14.72 1.43
CA LEU A 158 -20.11 16.05 1.95
C LEU A 158 -18.81 16.50 1.25
N PRO A 159 -18.72 17.72 0.71
CA PRO A 159 -17.53 18.17 -0.01
C PRO A 159 -16.35 18.16 0.95
N ILE A 160 -15.37 17.29 0.68
CA ILE A 160 -14.09 17.32 1.39
C ILE A 160 -13.35 18.52 0.83
N GLU A 161 -13.03 19.49 1.70
CA GLU A 161 -12.27 20.68 1.35
C GLU A 161 -10.95 20.28 0.67
N GLU A 162 -10.70 20.87 -0.49
CA GLU A 162 -9.56 20.64 -1.38
C GLU A 162 -8.21 20.72 -0.64
N ASP A 163 -8.16 21.52 0.43
CA ASP A 163 -7.01 21.72 1.31
C ASP A 163 -6.62 20.48 2.12
N LEU A 164 -7.60 19.65 2.52
CA LEU A 164 -7.32 18.43 3.30
C LEU A 164 -6.70 17.36 2.40
N MET A 165 -7.11 17.29 1.13
CA MET A 165 -6.57 16.33 0.17
C MET A 165 -5.14 16.69 -0.25
N LEU A 166 -4.82 18.00 -0.33
CA LEU A 166 -3.47 18.50 -0.56
C LEU A 166 -2.50 18.18 0.59
N GLU A 167 -2.94 18.31 1.84
CA GLU A 167 -2.13 17.89 3.00
C GLU A 167 -1.85 16.38 2.96
N ILE A 168 -2.80 15.57 2.49
CA ILE A 168 -2.71 14.10 2.44
C ILE A 168 -1.76 13.62 1.34
N GLU A 169 -1.81 14.22 0.16
CA GLU A 169 -0.79 13.98 -0.86
C GLU A 169 0.58 14.41 -0.36
N GLU A 170 0.68 15.50 0.41
CA GLU A 170 1.94 16.01 0.94
C GLU A 170 2.72 14.97 1.78
N ILE A 171 2.00 14.07 2.45
CA ILE A 171 2.51 13.11 3.42
C ILE A 171 3.12 11.86 2.77
N LEU A 172 2.54 11.44 1.64
CA LEU A 172 2.90 10.23 0.89
C LEU A 172 3.95 10.47 -0.23
N LEU A 173 4.58 11.65 -0.25
CA LEU A 173 5.51 12.09 -1.30
C LEU A 173 6.97 11.59 -1.11
N PRO A 174 7.79 11.60 -2.20
CA PRO A 174 9.25 11.49 -2.16
C PRO A 174 9.89 12.44 -1.15
N LEU A 175 11.18 12.20 -0.83
CA LEU A 175 12.01 13.12 -0.02
C LEU A 175 11.75 14.57 -0.40
N LYS A 176 11.73 15.46 0.60
CA LYS A 176 11.54 16.91 0.43
C LYS A 176 12.64 17.70 1.10
N VAL A 177 12.84 18.91 0.60
CA VAL A 177 13.71 19.89 1.26
C VAL A 177 13.14 20.21 2.64
N GLY A 178 13.97 20.08 3.67
CA GLY A 178 13.60 20.27 5.07
C GLY A 178 13.42 18.97 5.85
N ASP A 179 13.29 17.82 5.18
CA ASP A 179 13.10 16.53 5.85
C ASP A 179 14.26 16.21 6.79
N GLN A 180 13.92 15.76 8.00
CA GLN A 180 14.84 15.03 8.87
C GLN A 180 14.83 13.57 8.44
N ALA A 181 16.01 13.04 8.13
CA ALA A 181 16.20 11.72 7.54
C ALA A 181 17.44 11.05 8.12
N PHE A 182 17.64 9.79 7.74
CA PHE A 182 18.82 9.02 8.09
C PHE A 182 19.35 8.24 6.88
N VAL A 183 20.64 7.96 6.90
CA VAL A 183 21.32 7.16 5.88
C VAL A 183 20.94 5.67 6.04
N SER A 184 20.52 5.00 4.98
CA SER A 184 20.20 3.56 4.96
C SER A 184 21.12 2.79 4.00
N VAL A 185 22.19 2.20 4.53
CA VAL A 185 23.20 1.47 3.75
C VAL A 185 23.78 0.27 4.53
N LYS A 186 24.26 -0.76 3.83
CA LYS A 186 24.93 -1.91 4.47
C LYS A 186 26.41 -1.66 4.83
N SER A 187 26.99 -0.56 4.37
CA SER A 187 28.42 -0.24 4.58
C SER A 187 28.62 1.25 4.75
N LYS A 188 29.00 1.98 3.71
CA LYS A 188 29.17 3.45 3.75
C LYS A 188 28.53 4.10 2.53
N LEU A 189 28.00 5.32 2.72
CA LEU A 189 27.46 6.16 1.66
C LEU A 189 28.43 7.29 1.31
N ASN A 190 28.70 7.51 0.03
CA ASN A 190 29.57 8.61 -0.39
C ASN A 190 28.80 9.93 -0.48
N LEU A 191 29.18 10.91 0.33
CA LEU A 191 28.76 12.31 0.20
C LEU A 191 29.63 13.00 -0.85
N ARG A 192 29.01 13.60 -1.87
CA ARG A 192 29.71 14.17 -3.02
C ARG A 192 29.52 15.68 -3.12
N LYS A 193 30.38 16.34 -3.88
CA LYS A 193 30.31 17.79 -4.10
C LYS A 193 29.12 18.21 -4.99
N GLY A 194 28.59 17.32 -5.82
CA GLY A 194 27.44 17.58 -6.71
C GLY A 194 26.64 16.30 -7.02
N PRO A 195 25.46 16.43 -7.67
CA PRO A 195 24.49 15.36 -7.90
C PRO A 195 24.90 14.41 -9.04
N SER A 196 26.10 13.82 -8.94
CA SER A 196 26.61 12.88 -9.94
C SER A 196 27.68 11.97 -9.36
N THR A 197 27.76 10.73 -9.87
CA THR A 197 28.81 9.77 -9.50
C THR A 197 30.21 10.19 -9.95
N LYS A 198 30.31 11.18 -10.85
CA LYS A 198 31.57 11.76 -11.33
C LYS A 198 32.12 12.84 -10.40
N GLU A 199 31.30 13.39 -9.52
CA GLU A 199 31.70 14.44 -8.59
C GLU A 199 32.58 13.90 -7.47
N SER A 200 33.51 14.73 -7.00
CA SER A 200 34.45 14.39 -5.94
C SER A 200 33.71 13.99 -4.66
N ILE A 201 34.16 12.91 -4.02
CA ILE A 201 33.69 12.49 -2.70
C ILE A 201 34.31 13.42 -1.66
N ILE A 202 33.48 14.02 -0.81
CA ILE A 202 33.89 14.98 0.22
C ILE A 202 33.81 14.39 1.64
N LYS A 203 32.97 13.36 1.85
CA LYS A 203 32.85 12.59 3.10
C LYS A 203 32.24 11.22 2.81
N THR A 204 32.40 10.26 3.72
CA THR A 204 31.60 9.03 3.76
C THR A 204 30.70 9.04 4.99
N LEU A 205 29.46 8.61 4.83
CA LEU A 205 28.44 8.54 5.88
C LEU A 205 28.20 7.10 6.30
N GLU A 206 27.87 6.91 7.57
CA GLU A 206 27.54 5.60 8.14
C GLU A 206 26.04 5.32 8.11
N ASP A 207 25.65 4.05 8.24
CA ASP A 207 24.23 3.69 8.39
C ASP A 207 23.64 4.37 9.63
N LYS A 208 22.39 4.81 9.53
CA LYS A 208 21.65 5.55 10.55
C LYS A 208 22.21 6.93 10.91
N GLU A 209 23.21 7.45 10.20
CA GLU A 209 23.64 8.84 10.38
C GLU A 209 22.49 9.80 10.02
N GLU A 210 22.14 10.68 10.96
CA GLU A 210 21.07 11.67 10.82
C GLU A 210 21.48 12.82 9.91
N VAL A 211 20.56 13.24 9.04
CA VAL A 211 20.78 14.25 8.02
C VAL A 211 19.54 15.10 7.81
N THR A 212 19.72 16.34 7.38
CA THR A 212 18.62 17.20 6.91
C THR A 212 18.70 17.37 5.40
N VAL A 213 17.61 17.12 4.68
CA VAL A 213 17.57 17.35 3.23
C VAL A 213 17.53 18.85 2.94
N LYS A 214 18.44 19.36 2.10
CA LYS A 214 18.58 20.77 1.72
C LYS A 214 18.18 21.04 0.28
N GLY A 215 18.19 20.02 -0.57
CA GLY A 215 17.95 20.15 -2.00
C GLY A 215 17.68 18.78 -2.63
N LEU A 216 17.02 18.80 -3.78
CA LEU A 216 16.76 17.60 -4.58
C LEU A 216 17.07 17.89 -6.04
N SER A 217 17.66 16.94 -6.73
CA SER A 217 17.98 17.04 -8.15
C SER A 217 17.99 15.65 -8.77
N ASN A 218 16.96 15.32 -9.54
CA ASN A 218 16.76 13.98 -10.08
C ASN A 218 16.82 12.92 -8.95
N GLU A 219 17.67 11.90 -9.09
CA GLU A 219 17.88 10.80 -8.12
C GLU A 219 18.89 11.17 -7.01
N TRP A 220 19.11 12.47 -6.76
CA TRP A 220 20.06 12.96 -5.76
C TRP A 220 19.40 13.89 -4.75
N ALA A 221 19.79 13.71 -3.50
CA ALA A 221 19.47 14.59 -2.40
C ALA A 221 20.72 15.35 -1.97
N GLU A 222 20.63 16.67 -1.90
CA GLU A 222 21.57 17.48 -1.13
C GLU A 222 21.18 17.36 0.33
N ILE A 223 22.12 16.97 1.17
CA ILE A 223 21.92 16.77 2.59
C ILE A 223 22.90 17.63 3.40
N GLN A 224 22.46 18.05 4.57
CA GLN A 224 23.26 18.68 5.61
C GLN A 224 23.56 17.64 6.68
N THR A 225 24.84 17.42 6.93
CA THR A 225 25.37 16.70 8.11
C THR A 225 25.95 17.71 9.10
N ILE A 226 26.41 17.27 10.27
CA ILE A 226 27.09 18.14 11.23
C ILE A 226 28.31 18.82 10.56
N GLY A 227 28.17 20.12 10.28
CA GLY A 227 29.24 20.98 9.73
C GLY A 227 29.53 20.86 8.23
N LEU A 228 28.84 19.98 7.48
CA LEU A 228 29.13 19.77 6.05
C LEU A 228 27.89 19.41 5.23
N SER A 229 27.76 19.99 4.04
CA SER A 229 26.70 19.67 3.06
C SER A 229 27.26 19.04 1.80
N GLY A 230 26.46 18.19 1.17
CA GLY A 230 26.79 17.59 -0.12
C GLY A 230 25.68 16.71 -0.65
N TRP A 231 25.95 16.03 -1.75
CA TRP A 231 24.97 15.27 -2.51
C TRP A 231 25.15 13.76 -2.34
N VAL A 232 24.04 13.06 -2.15
CA VAL A 232 23.94 11.60 -2.06
C VAL A 232 22.83 11.11 -2.96
N SER A 233 22.83 9.82 -3.32
CA SER A 233 21.68 9.24 -4.02
C SER A 233 20.50 9.14 -3.06
N ASP A 234 19.35 9.67 -3.47
CA ASP A 234 18.13 9.79 -2.66
C ASP A 234 17.60 8.44 -2.16
N LYS A 235 17.79 7.37 -2.92
CA LYS A 235 17.38 5.99 -2.58
C LYS A 235 18.03 5.42 -1.31
N TYR A 236 19.07 6.07 -0.79
CA TYR A 236 19.75 5.69 0.44
C TYR A 236 19.43 6.61 1.61
N ILE A 237 18.52 7.55 1.43
CA ILE A 237 18.09 8.49 2.46
C ILE A 237 16.64 8.16 2.77
N ASN A 238 16.41 7.70 3.99
CA ASN A 238 15.08 7.36 4.46
C ASN A 238 14.67 8.36 5.52
N ARG A 239 13.42 8.81 5.49
CA ARG A 239 12.83 9.53 6.63
C ARG A 239 12.87 8.62 7.85
N GLU A 240 12.93 9.19 9.06
CA GLU A 240 12.67 8.41 10.27
C GLU A 240 11.43 7.53 10.07
N ASP A 241 11.47 6.29 10.58
CA ASP A 241 10.30 5.43 10.59
C ASP A 241 9.23 6.12 11.43
N ASN A 242 8.43 6.97 10.78
CA ASN A 242 7.31 7.69 11.37
C ASN A 242 6.16 6.72 11.50
N PHE A 243 6.38 5.59 12.17
CA PHE A 243 5.36 4.60 12.40
C PHE A 243 5.17 4.41 13.89
N GLY A 244 3.92 4.36 14.30
CA GLY A 244 3.53 3.94 15.64
C GLY A 244 2.91 2.55 15.56
N VAL A 245 3.17 1.73 16.56
CA VAL A 245 2.41 0.50 16.79
C VAL A 245 1.38 0.78 17.87
N VAL A 246 0.12 0.54 17.57
CA VAL A 246 -1.00 0.71 18.50
C VAL A 246 -0.81 -0.22 19.70
N LYS A 247 -0.87 0.36 20.89
CA LYS A 247 -0.76 -0.34 22.18
C LYS A 247 -1.98 -0.05 23.04
N VAL A 248 -2.91 -1.01 23.06
CA VAL A 248 -4.11 -0.95 23.91
C VAL A 248 -4.27 -2.25 24.68
N ASN A 249 -4.66 -2.17 25.95
CA ASN A 249 -4.80 -3.35 26.82
C ASN A 249 -6.09 -4.15 26.51
N SER A 250 -7.14 -3.47 26.09
CA SER A 250 -8.41 -4.05 25.65
C SER A 250 -9.16 -3.05 24.75
N GLY A 251 -10.02 -3.56 23.87
CA GLY A 251 -10.75 -2.72 22.91
C GLY A 251 -9.88 -2.25 21.73
N HIS A 252 -10.10 -1.01 21.32
CA HIS A 252 -9.46 -0.40 20.14
C HIS A 252 -9.08 1.06 20.41
N LEU A 253 -8.09 1.55 19.69
CA LEU A 253 -7.73 2.97 19.64
C LEU A 253 -8.64 3.67 18.64
N ASN A 254 -9.36 4.71 19.08
CA ASN A 254 -10.16 5.53 18.17
C ASN A 254 -9.26 6.46 17.37
N ILE A 255 -9.49 6.52 16.06
CA ILE A 255 -9.00 7.59 15.18
C ILE A 255 -10.11 8.62 14.99
N ARG A 256 -9.77 9.91 15.15
CA ARG A 256 -10.75 11.00 15.20
C ARG A 256 -10.51 12.05 14.13
N ARG A 257 -11.57 12.67 13.61
CA ARG A 257 -11.44 13.74 12.59
C ARG A 257 -10.56 14.90 13.06
N ASN A 258 -10.68 15.30 14.33
CA ASN A 258 -9.91 16.37 14.96
C ASN A 258 -9.19 15.89 16.23
N SER A 259 -8.17 16.63 16.66
CA SER A 259 -7.35 16.39 17.86
C SER A 259 -8.09 16.68 19.18
N ASN A 260 -9.29 16.12 19.36
CA ASN A 260 -10.08 16.25 20.59
C ASN A 260 -11.04 15.05 20.79
N LEU A 261 -11.47 14.82 22.03
CA LEU A 261 -12.26 13.65 22.41
C LEU A 261 -13.74 13.69 21.97
N SER A 262 -14.29 14.86 21.64
CA SER A 262 -15.68 15.01 21.18
C SER A 262 -15.82 14.84 19.66
N SER A 263 -14.70 14.86 18.92
CA SER A 263 -14.68 14.67 17.48
C SER A 263 -15.20 13.30 17.06
N GLU A 264 -15.85 13.28 15.89
CA GLU A 264 -16.25 12.09 15.16
C GLU A 264 -15.12 11.06 15.06
N LYS A 265 -15.49 9.77 15.20
CA LYS A 265 -14.62 8.62 15.03
C LYS A 265 -14.67 8.21 13.56
N LEU A 266 -13.51 8.15 12.90
CA LEU A 266 -13.45 7.86 11.46
C LEU A 266 -13.56 6.37 11.14
N ILE A 267 -13.11 5.50 12.06
CA ILE A 267 -13.18 4.05 11.89
C ILE A 267 -14.10 3.44 12.94
N ASN A 268 -15.18 2.82 12.48
CA ASN A 268 -16.03 2.03 13.37
C ASN A 268 -15.25 0.82 13.92
N GLY A 269 -15.18 0.70 15.24
CA GLY A 269 -14.34 -0.31 15.91
C GLY A 269 -12.84 0.02 15.97
N GLY A 270 -12.41 1.20 15.52
CA GLY A 270 -11.05 1.74 15.68
C GLY A 270 -9.90 0.84 15.18
N LEU A 271 -8.72 1.09 15.75
CA LEU A 271 -7.47 0.39 15.48
C LEU A 271 -7.17 -0.64 16.58
N ASN A 272 -6.85 -1.86 16.21
CA ASN A 272 -6.54 -2.93 17.15
C ASN A 272 -5.11 -2.84 17.68
N ASN A 273 -4.88 -3.48 18.83
CA ASN A 273 -3.54 -3.63 19.40
C ASN A 273 -2.59 -4.32 18.39
N GLY A 274 -1.40 -3.75 18.20
CA GLY A 274 -0.40 -4.23 17.26
C GLY A 274 -0.50 -3.65 15.86
N GLU A 275 -1.58 -2.92 15.52
CA GLU A 275 -1.68 -2.28 14.22
C GLU A 275 -0.63 -1.18 14.05
N LYS A 276 -0.03 -1.15 12.86
CA LYS A 276 0.96 -0.14 12.49
C LYS A 276 0.25 1.04 11.84
N VAL A 277 0.54 2.24 12.31
CA VAL A 277 0.03 3.51 11.77
C VAL A 277 1.18 4.37 11.31
N GLU A 278 1.01 5.10 10.21
CA GLU A 278 1.96 6.13 9.79
C GLU A 278 1.64 7.42 10.56
N ILE A 279 2.61 7.96 11.28
CA ILE A 279 2.55 9.22 12.00
C ILE A 279 2.90 10.34 11.03
N ILE A 280 1.92 11.20 10.81
CA ILE A 280 1.99 12.33 9.90
C ILE A 280 2.60 13.53 10.60
N GLU A 281 2.01 13.87 11.74
CA GLU A 281 2.25 15.12 12.45
C GLU A 281 1.98 14.90 13.94
N LYS A 282 2.69 15.63 14.79
CA LYS A 282 2.39 15.73 16.22
C LYS A 282 1.82 17.10 16.54
N LYS A 283 0.61 17.11 17.12
CA LYS A 283 -0.08 18.29 17.62
C LYS A 283 -0.43 18.08 19.09
N GLU A 284 0.37 18.66 19.97
CA GLU A 284 0.25 18.48 21.43
C GLU A 284 0.29 16.98 21.81
N ASP A 285 -0.79 16.48 22.42
CA ASP A 285 -0.94 15.08 22.82
C ASP A 285 -1.54 14.18 21.73
N TRP A 286 -1.83 14.75 20.56
CA TRP A 286 -2.41 14.04 19.43
C TRP A 286 -1.38 13.85 18.32
N LEU A 287 -1.47 12.70 17.67
CA LEU A 287 -0.73 12.39 16.47
C LEU A 287 -1.73 12.32 15.33
N LYS A 288 -1.54 13.14 14.30
CA LYS A 288 -2.19 12.94 13.01
C LYS A 288 -1.57 11.68 12.42
N VAL A 289 -2.38 10.73 12.02
CA VAL A 289 -1.94 9.43 11.51
C VAL A 289 -2.71 9.04 10.27
N ASN A 290 -2.05 8.32 9.38
CA ASN A 290 -2.69 7.60 8.29
C ASN A 290 -2.76 6.12 8.68
N CYS A 291 -3.97 5.59 8.76
CA CYS A 291 -4.19 4.17 8.93
C CYS A 291 -5.47 3.75 8.20
N ARG A 292 -5.38 2.69 7.40
CA ARG A 292 -6.50 2.19 6.60
C ARG A 292 -7.12 3.24 5.66
N TYR A 293 -6.30 4.13 5.09
CA TYR A 293 -6.70 5.29 4.26
C TYR A 293 -7.54 6.34 4.99
N GLU A 294 -7.71 6.22 6.30
CA GLU A 294 -8.31 7.26 7.13
C GLU A 294 -7.21 8.11 7.73
N ILE A 295 -7.33 9.42 7.54
CA ILE A 295 -6.41 10.40 8.10
C ILE A 295 -7.12 11.15 9.21
N GLY A 296 -6.61 10.97 10.41
CA GLY A 296 -7.19 11.54 11.60
C GLY A 296 -6.22 11.51 12.76
N TYR A 297 -6.71 11.82 13.94
CA TYR A 297 -5.91 12.01 15.13
C TYR A 297 -6.11 10.86 16.10
N VAL A 298 -5.00 10.33 16.60
CA VAL A 298 -4.94 9.39 17.72
C VAL A 298 -4.17 9.98 18.88
N TYR A 299 -4.47 9.57 20.09
CA TYR A 299 -3.77 10.08 21.28
C TYR A 299 -2.41 9.37 21.41
N GLN A 300 -1.34 10.15 21.61
CA GLN A 300 0.05 9.68 21.44
C GLN A 300 0.42 8.52 22.37
N ASP A 301 -0.13 8.48 23.58
CA ASP A 301 0.20 7.46 24.60
C ASP A 301 -0.20 6.04 24.20
N TYR A 302 -1.09 5.90 23.21
CA TYR A 302 -1.50 4.61 22.67
C TYR A 302 -0.65 4.16 21.49
N LEU A 303 0.39 4.91 21.10
CA LEU A 303 1.36 4.49 20.09
C LEU A 303 2.73 4.26 20.72
N LYS A 304 3.33 3.12 20.38
CA LYS A 304 4.75 2.85 20.62
C LYS A 304 5.53 3.08 19.34
N LYS A 305 6.49 4.00 19.36
CA LYS A 305 7.49 4.17 18.29
C LYS A 305 8.51 3.02 18.32
#